data_AF-A0A7Y5ST06-F1
#
_entry.id   AF-A0A7Y5ST06-F1
#
_cell.length_a   1.000
_cell.length_b   1.000
_cell.length_c   1.000
_cell.angle_alpha   90.00
_cell.angle_beta   90.00
_cell.angle_gamma   90.00
#
_symmetry.space_group_name_H-M   'P 1'
#
loop_
_entity.id
_entity.type
_entity.pdbx_description
1 polymer ?
#
loop_
_entity_poly.entity_id
_entity_poly.type
_entity_poly.pdbx_seq_one_letter_code
_entity_poly.pdbx_strand_id
1 'polypeptide(L)'
;MDPNILLNNPDLPPKLPQGTVVQLIPIERINPAPYNPRVDLKPGDPGYDKLVKSIAEFGLVEPLVWNQRSGHLVGGHQRLKILRDRGDEMVPVVVVDLSSQKERALNLALNKIQGDWDDTRLAEVLQHLMLTPHLDWDLTGFEFDEAKDIIAEVLADAEEEAEEEFDAEQELAKAAAQPAVTQPGDLILLGTDPARQHRLLCGDSTNPEHVRRLMDGERAALFATDPPYLVDYDGTNHPGAKAGVKNKDWSGTYGVTWDDADANSDLYDRFIATAVAEAIAPNAAWYCWHASRRQAMLEAAWNRHGAFVHCQIIWAKNRPVLTRTWYAWQHEPCLMGWIRGNLPHRADESRLSTVWSIDTIPNGDQRPDHPTPKPLEVFEIPMRQHTRPGEVCYEPFAGSGTQIIAAQRLRRRCFAIEISPVYCDLIVRRFIKLAGEDAVAPEIAERYRVREVPAQTVETAAQPTEGGQ
;
A
#
# COMPACT_ATOMS: atom_id res chain seq x y z
N MET A 1 28.28 -46.47 7.90
CA MET A 1 28.68 -46.13 6.51
C MET A 1 29.98 -45.36 6.61
N ASP A 2 31.01 -45.79 5.88
CA ASP A 2 32.34 -45.18 5.86
C ASP A 2 32.24 -43.74 5.28
N PRO A 3 32.71 -42.69 5.99
CA PRO A 3 32.66 -41.30 5.50
C PRO A 3 33.38 -41.08 4.16
N ASN A 4 34.21 -42.03 3.72
CA ASN A 4 34.98 -41.93 2.49
C ASN A 4 34.24 -42.36 1.22
N ILE A 5 33.00 -42.88 1.31
CA ILE A 5 32.27 -43.39 0.14
C ILE A 5 31.73 -42.26 -0.76
N LEU A 6 31.68 -41.01 -0.29
CA LEU A 6 31.25 -39.87 -1.10
C LEU A 6 32.37 -39.23 -1.96
N LEU A 7 33.63 -39.66 -1.81
CA LEU A 7 34.78 -39.00 -2.46
C LEU A 7 35.25 -39.65 -3.78
N ASN A 8 34.73 -40.81 -4.16
CA ASN A 8 35.18 -41.57 -5.34
C ASN A 8 34.04 -42.05 -6.27
N ASN A 9 32.96 -41.28 -6.38
CA ASN A 9 31.95 -41.54 -7.41
C ASN A 9 32.33 -40.80 -8.72
N PRO A 10 32.67 -41.50 -9.82
CA PRO A 10 33.05 -40.88 -11.09
C PRO A 10 31.90 -40.12 -11.78
N ASP A 11 30.67 -40.23 -11.29
CA ASP A 11 29.50 -39.49 -11.76
C ASP A 11 29.25 -38.16 -11.01
N LEU A 12 30.17 -37.73 -10.12
CA LEU A 12 30.09 -36.42 -9.47
C LEU A 12 30.52 -35.28 -10.42
N PRO A 13 29.90 -34.08 -10.33
CA PRO A 13 30.26 -32.92 -11.14
C PRO A 13 31.73 -32.50 -10.96
N PRO A 14 32.30 -31.64 -11.85
CA PRO A 14 33.73 -31.48 -12.04
C PRO A 14 34.47 -31.12 -10.74
N LYS A 15 35.71 -31.62 -10.62
CA LYS A 15 36.65 -31.38 -9.50
C LYS A 15 36.45 -30.01 -8.85
N LEU A 16 36.16 -30.02 -7.55
CA LEU A 16 36.06 -28.82 -6.73
C LEU A 16 37.24 -27.87 -7.02
N PRO A 17 36.99 -26.56 -7.23
CA PRO A 17 38.04 -25.61 -7.55
C PRO A 17 39.11 -25.57 -6.44
N GLN A 18 40.33 -25.23 -6.85
CA GLN A 18 41.51 -25.18 -5.99
C GLN A 18 41.28 -24.22 -4.81
N GLY A 19 41.19 -24.74 -3.58
CA GLY A 19 40.88 -23.97 -2.36
C GLY A 19 39.65 -24.41 -1.57
N THR A 20 39.03 -25.55 -1.90
CA THR A 20 37.73 -25.97 -1.34
C THR A 20 37.84 -27.26 -0.51
N VAL A 21 38.84 -27.37 0.38
CA VAL A 21 38.93 -28.51 1.32
C VAL A 21 38.79 -27.97 2.74
N VAL A 22 37.72 -28.42 3.42
CA VAL A 22 37.52 -28.16 4.84
C VAL A 22 38.30 -29.20 5.64
N GLN A 23 39.13 -28.76 6.59
CA GLN A 23 39.90 -29.63 7.49
C GLN A 23 39.75 -29.19 8.94
N LEU A 24 39.78 -30.13 9.87
CA LEU A 24 39.90 -29.83 11.30
C LEU A 24 41.37 -29.60 11.65
N ILE A 25 41.70 -28.42 12.17
CA ILE A 25 43.06 -28.04 12.55
C ILE A 25 43.09 -27.62 14.04
N PRO A 26 44.16 -27.94 14.78
CA PRO A 26 44.35 -27.42 16.14
C PRO A 26 44.30 -25.90 16.17
N ILE A 27 43.48 -25.33 17.05
CA ILE A 27 43.24 -23.87 17.13
C ILE A 27 44.52 -23.07 17.38
N GLU A 28 45.52 -23.69 18.04
CA GLU A 28 46.83 -23.12 18.34
C GLU A 28 47.68 -22.87 17.08
N ARG A 29 47.42 -23.60 15.98
CA ARG A 29 48.12 -23.40 14.71
C ARG A 29 47.57 -22.23 13.90
N ILE A 30 46.44 -21.66 14.32
CA ILE A 30 45.74 -20.61 13.59
C ILE A 30 46.22 -19.25 14.10
N ASN A 31 47.11 -18.59 13.35
CA ASN A 31 47.63 -17.28 13.73
C ASN A 31 46.77 -16.16 13.14
N PRO A 32 46.15 -15.27 13.93
CA PRO A 32 45.44 -14.12 13.38
C PRO A 32 46.36 -13.29 12.45
N ALA A 33 45.90 -12.98 11.25
CA ALA A 33 46.68 -12.15 10.34
C ALA A 33 46.93 -10.75 10.95
N PRO A 34 48.18 -10.30 11.10
CA PRO A 34 48.51 -9.04 11.79
C PRO A 34 48.12 -7.78 10.99
N TYR A 35 47.76 -7.95 9.72
CA TYR A 35 47.36 -6.88 8.81
C TYR A 35 45.83 -6.80 8.63
N ASN A 36 45.06 -7.60 9.37
CA ASN A 36 43.60 -7.57 9.29
C ASN A 36 43.09 -6.17 9.69
N PRO A 37 42.36 -5.46 8.82
CA PRO A 37 42.01 -4.06 9.06
C PRO A 37 40.77 -3.86 9.95
N ARG A 38 40.03 -4.93 10.29
CA ARG A 38 38.84 -4.83 11.14
C ARG A 38 39.22 -4.58 12.60
N VAL A 39 38.41 -3.75 13.28
CA VAL A 39 38.50 -3.53 14.72
C VAL A 39 38.14 -4.83 15.44
N ASP A 40 38.97 -5.21 16.41
CA ASP A 40 38.74 -6.41 17.22
C ASP A 40 37.53 -6.20 18.15
N LEU A 41 36.52 -7.07 18.00
CA LEU A 41 35.40 -7.18 18.92
C LEU A 41 35.86 -7.73 20.27
N LYS A 42 35.30 -7.23 21.37
CA LYS A 42 35.59 -7.63 22.74
C LYS A 42 34.32 -8.12 23.44
N PRO A 43 34.45 -8.97 24.47
CA PRO A 43 33.32 -9.31 25.34
C PRO A 43 32.61 -8.07 25.85
N GLY A 44 31.29 -8.01 25.66
CA GLY A 44 30.44 -6.85 25.96
C GLY A 44 30.19 -5.89 24.79
N ASP A 45 30.83 -6.08 23.64
CA ASP A 45 30.42 -5.40 22.40
C ASP A 45 29.16 -6.09 21.84
N PRO A 46 28.12 -5.34 21.38
CA PRO A 46 26.88 -5.95 20.88
C PRO A 46 27.10 -6.98 19.77
N GLY A 47 28.02 -6.71 18.84
CA GLY A 47 28.36 -7.64 17.76
C GLY A 47 29.11 -8.90 18.24
N TYR A 48 29.81 -8.82 19.37
CA TYR A 48 30.45 -9.99 19.99
C TYR A 48 29.38 -10.92 20.57
N ASP A 49 28.46 -10.35 21.36
CA ASP A 49 27.44 -11.11 22.08
C ASP A 49 26.45 -11.79 21.13
N LYS A 50 26.03 -11.10 20.05
CA LYS A 50 25.21 -11.69 18.97
C LYS A 50 25.89 -12.89 18.31
N LEU A 51 27.19 -12.75 18.01
CA LEU A 51 27.95 -13.82 17.37
C LEU A 51 28.17 -15.02 18.32
N VAL A 52 28.33 -14.79 19.62
CA VAL A 52 28.36 -15.86 20.64
C VAL A 52 27.04 -16.64 20.65
N LYS A 53 25.90 -15.94 20.70
CA LYS A 53 24.57 -16.57 20.66
C LYS A 53 24.35 -17.37 19.38
N SER A 54 24.66 -16.78 18.22
CA SER A 54 24.51 -17.43 16.91
C SER A 54 25.34 -18.72 16.81
N ILE A 55 26.59 -18.71 17.25
CA ILE A 55 27.46 -19.91 17.24
C ILE A 55 26.98 -20.95 18.27
N ALA A 56 26.41 -20.54 19.40
CA ALA A 56 25.85 -21.47 20.38
C ALA A 56 24.60 -22.19 19.84
N GLU A 57 23.73 -21.48 19.11
CA GLU A 57 22.49 -22.01 18.54
C GLU A 57 22.74 -22.85 17.28
N PHE A 58 23.47 -22.31 16.31
CA PHE A 58 23.61 -22.91 14.97
C PHE A 58 24.93 -23.66 14.76
N GLY A 59 25.88 -23.51 15.68
CA GLY A 59 27.25 -23.99 15.48
C GLY A 59 28.05 -23.09 14.53
N LEU A 60 29.28 -23.53 14.20
CA LEU A 60 30.14 -22.83 13.24
C LEU A 60 29.73 -23.21 11.81
N VAL A 61 28.69 -22.56 11.28
CA VAL A 61 28.15 -22.83 9.93
C VAL A 61 29.11 -22.37 8.83
N GLU A 62 29.76 -21.23 9.02
CA GLU A 62 30.78 -20.71 8.09
C GLU A 62 32.19 -20.93 8.67
N PRO A 63 33.00 -21.86 8.09
CA PRO A 63 34.33 -22.15 8.59
C PRO A 63 35.30 -20.97 8.51
N LEU A 64 36.40 -21.07 9.25
CA LEU A 64 37.49 -20.10 9.15
C LEU A 64 38.26 -20.30 7.83
N VAL A 65 38.92 -19.26 7.31
CA VAL A 65 39.80 -19.39 6.13
C VAL A 65 41.25 -19.29 6.60
N TRP A 66 42.05 -20.34 6.40
CA TRP A 66 43.42 -20.43 6.90
C TRP A 66 44.40 -20.75 5.77
N ASN A 67 45.50 -19.99 5.68
CA ASN A 67 46.54 -20.23 4.68
C ASN A 67 47.61 -21.16 5.22
N GLN A 68 47.73 -22.36 4.66
CA GLN A 68 48.70 -23.35 5.10
C GLN A 68 50.15 -22.91 4.90
N ARG A 69 50.41 -22.02 3.94
CA ARG A 69 51.76 -21.56 3.61
C ARG A 69 52.34 -20.64 4.67
N SER A 70 51.51 -19.78 5.26
CA SER A 70 51.92 -18.77 6.25
C SER A 70 51.50 -19.12 7.67
N GLY A 71 50.50 -20.00 7.83
CA GLY A 71 49.83 -20.26 9.10
C GLY A 71 48.84 -19.15 9.51
N HIS A 72 48.59 -18.15 8.65
CA HIS A 72 47.71 -17.05 8.97
C HIS A 72 46.23 -17.35 8.74
N LEU A 73 45.39 -16.83 9.62
CA LEU A 73 43.96 -16.71 9.44
C LEU A 73 43.67 -15.58 8.44
N VAL A 74 43.11 -15.95 7.31
CA VAL A 74 42.75 -15.03 6.21
C VAL A 74 41.34 -14.48 6.41
N GLY A 75 40.41 -15.24 7.01
CA GLY A 75 39.04 -14.81 7.28
C GLY A 75 38.40 -15.52 8.47
N GLY A 76 37.46 -14.84 9.13
CA GLY A 76 36.76 -15.35 10.32
C GLY A 76 37.39 -14.97 11.66
N HIS A 77 38.19 -13.89 11.74
CA HIS A 77 38.91 -13.46 12.95
C HIS A 77 38.03 -13.29 14.19
N GLN A 78 36.83 -12.74 14.04
CA GLN A 78 35.88 -12.58 15.14
C GLN A 78 35.36 -13.94 15.65
N ARG A 79 35.07 -14.88 14.73
CA ARG A 79 34.66 -16.25 15.08
C ARG A 79 35.79 -17.02 15.78
N LEU A 80 37.03 -16.90 15.31
CA LEU A 80 38.19 -17.51 15.98
C LEU A 80 38.29 -17.08 17.45
N LYS A 81 38.02 -15.81 17.74
CA LYS A 81 38.06 -15.30 19.11
C LYS A 81 37.02 -15.98 20.00
N ILE A 82 35.78 -16.08 19.53
CA ILE A 82 34.71 -16.77 20.27
C ILE A 82 35.04 -18.24 20.48
N LEU A 83 35.58 -18.93 19.48
CA LEU A 83 35.99 -20.33 19.58
C LEU A 83 37.14 -20.52 20.59
N ARG A 84 38.08 -19.58 20.64
CA ARG A 84 39.14 -19.56 21.66
C ARG A 84 38.58 -19.34 23.06
N ASP A 85 37.69 -18.36 23.21
CA ASP A 85 37.09 -18.01 24.51
C ASP A 85 36.16 -19.14 25.02
N ARG A 86 35.56 -19.91 24.11
CA ARG A 86 34.79 -21.13 24.41
C ARG A 86 35.67 -22.36 24.74
N GLY A 87 36.96 -22.32 24.40
CA GLY A 87 37.92 -23.39 24.67
C GLY A 87 37.96 -24.52 23.62
N ASP A 88 37.54 -24.24 22.38
CA ASP A 88 37.60 -25.24 21.31
C ASP A 88 39.05 -25.61 20.94
N GLU A 89 39.37 -26.91 20.95
CA GLU A 89 40.73 -27.39 20.63
C GLU A 89 40.96 -27.57 19.12
N MET A 90 39.92 -28.01 18.39
CA MET A 90 39.97 -28.31 16.96
C MET A 90 38.89 -27.52 16.22
N VAL A 91 39.26 -26.81 15.17
CA VAL A 91 38.34 -25.93 14.43
C VAL A 91 38.30 -26.32 12.96
N PRO A 92 37.11 -26.43 12.33
CA PRO A 92 37.03 -26.65 10.89
C PRO A 92 37.41 -25.36 10.15
N VAL A 93 38.33 -25.49 9.20
CA VAL A 93 38.84 -24.38 8.38
C VAL A 93 38.84 -24.76 6.91
N VAL A 94 38.55 -23.81 6.04
CA VAL A 94 38.86 -23.87 4.61
C VAL A 94 40.36 -23.62 4.46
N VAL A 95 41.08 -24.62 3.96
CA VAL A 95 42.52 -24.54 3.75
C VAL A 95 42.82 -23.96 2.37
N VAL A 96 43.56 -22.85 2.35
CA VAL A 96 44.08 -22.23 1.12
C VAL A 96 45.60 -22.28 1.08
N ASP A 97 46.16 -22.20 -0.12
CA ASP A 97 47.61 -22.11 -0.34
C ASP A 97 47.92 -20.91 -1.22
N LEU A 98 48.15 -19.76 -0.58
CA LEU A 98 48.26 -18.48 -1.25
C LEU A 98 49.63 -17.83 -1.01
N SER A 99 50.11 -17.08 -2.00
CA SER A 99 51.22 -16.16 -1.79
C SER A 99 50.81 -15.02 -0.84
N SER A 100 51.77 -14.39 -0.16
CA SER A 100 51.51 -13.29 0.78
C SER A 100 50.66 -12.14 0.18
N GLN A 101 50.88 -11.81 -1.10
CA GLN A 101 50.08 -10.79 -1.79
C GLN A 101 48.63 -11.24 -1.99
N LYS A 102 48.40 -12.50 -2.42
CA LYS A 102 47.06 -13.04 -2.62
C LYS A 102 46.33 -13.28 -1.29
N GLU A 103 47.05 -13.64 -0.24
CA GLU A 103 46.53 -13.77 1.11
C GLU A 103 45.96 -12.44 1.62
N ARG A 104 46.74 -11.35 1.50
CA ARG A 104 46.28 -10.00 1.87
C ARG A 104 45.10 -9.53 1.04
N ALA A 105 45.14 -9.79 -0.27
CA ALA A 105 44.04 -9.46 -1.17
C ALA A 105 42.75 -10.21 -0.78
N LEU A 106 42.85 -11.50 -0.46
CA LEU A 106 41.72 -12.30 -0.01
C LEU A 106 41.22 -11.84 1.36
N ASN A 107 42.12 -11.52 2.30
CA ASN A 107 41.74 -10.96 3.60
C ASN A 107 40.94 -9.65 3.44
N LEU A 108 41.37 -8.76 2.55
CA LEU A 108 40.61 -7.54 2.23
C LEU A 108 39.26 -7.87 1.58
N ALA A 109 39.24 -8.78 0.61
CA ALA A 109 38.03 -9.21 -0.09
C ALA A 109 36.98 -9.77 0.87
N LEU A 110 37.36 -10.70 1.77
CA LEU A 110 36.45 -11.29 2.77
C LEU A 110 35.95 -10.27 3.80
N ASN A 111 36.65 -9.15 3.98
CA ASN A 111 36.24 -8.09 4.89
C ASN A 111 35.39 -7.00 4.20
N LYS A 112 35.50 -6.83 2.88
CA LYS A 112 34.85 -5.74 2.13
C LYS A 112 33.72 -6.20 1.21
N ILE A 113 33.84 -7.37 0.60
CA ILE A 113 32.84 -7.92 -0.32
C ILE A 113 31.73 -8.55 0.52
N GLN A 114 30.87 -7.69 1.05
CA GLN A 114 29.55 -8.07 1.51
C GLN A 114 28.59 -7.65 0.40
N GLY A 115 27.69 -8.55 0.00
CA GLY A 115 26.64 -8.18 -0.93
C GLY A 115 25.73 -7.16 -0.29
N ASP A 116 25.23 -6.23 -1.08
CA ASP A 116 24.11 -5.40 -0.66
C ASP A 116 22.87 -6.29 -0.48
N TRP A 117 21.95 -5.86 0.38
CA TRP A 117 20.67 -6.52 0.51
C TRP A 117 19.79 -6.18 -0.69
N ASP A 118 18.95 -7.14 -1.08
CA ASP A 118 17.75 -6.83 -1.85
C ASP A 118 16.70 -6.46 -0.80
N ASP A 119 16.49 -5.15 -0.62
CA ASP A 119 15.71 -4.63 0.51
C ASP A 119 14.27 -5.15 0.50
N THR A 120 13.69 -5.36 -0.69
CA THR A 120 12.36 -5.98 -0.84
C THR A 120 12.33 -7.41 -0.31
N ARG A 121 13.26 -8.25 -0.76
CA ARG A 121 13.34 -9.64 -0.28
C ARG A 121 13.74 -9.72 1.19
N LEU A 122 14.59 -8.80 1.65
CA LEU A 122 14.97 -8.71 3.04
C LEU A 122 13.74 -8.40 3.90
N ALA A 123 12.93 -7.40 3.53
CA ALA A 123 11.70 -7.05 4.22
C ALA A 123 10.71 -8.22 4.28
N GLU A 124 10.54 -8.99 3.20
CA GLU A 124 9.69 -10.20 3.19
C GLU A 124 10.16 -11.24 4.23
N VAL A 125 11.46 -11.53 4.28
CA VAL A 125 12.04 -12.48 5.23
C VAL A 125 11.90 -11.97 6.67
N LEU A 126 12.22 -10.69 6.92
CA LEU A 126 12.09 -10.06 8.23
C LEU A 126 10.64 -10.06 8.71
N GLN A 127 9.67 -9.76 7.84
CA GLN A 127 8.24 -9.80 8.16
C GLN A 127 7.80 -11.21 8.57
N HIS A 128 8.28 -12.25 7.88
CA HIS A 128 7.97 -13.63 8.25
C HIS A 128 8.55 -14.01 9.63
N LEU A 129 9.77 -13.56 9.91
CA LEU A 129 10.41 -13.77 11.22
C LEU A 129 9.67 -13.04 12.35
N MET A 130 9.11 -11.84 12.11
CA MET A 130 8.25 -11.13 13.08
C MET A 130 6.98 -11.88 13.48
N LEU A 131 6.45 -12.72 12.59
CA LEU A 131 5.28 -13.53 12.87
C LEU A 131 5.63 -14.81 13.65
N THR A 132 6.91 -15.12 13.84
CA THR A 132 7.36 -16.30 14.57
C THR A 132 7.29 -16.05 16.08
N PRO A 133 6.41 -16.75 16.82
CA PRO A 133 6.27 -16.54 18.26
C PRO A 133 7.57 -16.86 19.00
N HIS A 134 7.95 -16.00 19.95
CA HIS A 134 9.12 -16.19 20.83
C HIS A 134 10.50 -16.25 20.13
N LEU A 135 10.63 -15.72 18.90
CA LEU A 135 11.92 -15.61 18.23
C LEU A 135 12.87 -14.65 19.00
N ASP A 136 14.08 -15.12 19.32
CA ASP A 136 15.17 -14.25 19.80
C ASP A 136 15.82 -13.56 18.60
N TRP A 137 15.58 -12.25 18.47
CA TRP A 137 16.05 -11.43 17.34
C TRP A 137 17.57 -11.33 17.26
N ASP A 138 18.28 -11.48 18.37
CA ASP A 138 19.75 -11.46 18.39
C ASP A 138 20.36 -12.56 17.50
N LEU A 139 19.63 -13.65 17.24
CA LEU A 139 20.06 -14.74 16.38
C LEU A 139 20.16 -14.33 14.90
N THR A 140 19.40 -13.32 14.48
CA THR A 140 19.34 -12.85 13.09
C THR A 140 20.46 -11.87 12.75
N GLY A 141 21.06 -11.25 13.76
CA GLY A 141 21.97 -10.12 13.59
C GLY A 141 21.29 -8.75 13.58
N PHE A 142 19.98 -8.67 13.28
CA PHE A 142 19.19 -7.44 13.27
C PHE A 142 18.62 -7.11 14.66
N GLU A 143 18.54 -5.82 14.98
CA GLU A 143 17.68 -5.36 16.08
C GLU A 143 16.20 -5.39 15.67
N PHE A 144 15.29 -5.57 16.63
CA PHE A 144 13.84 -5.63 16.31
C PHE A 144 13.30 -4.34 15.70
N ASP A 145 13.74 -3.18 16.20
CA ASP A 145 13.31 -1.90 15.68
C ASP A 145 14.00 -1.56 14.33
N GLU A 146 15.26 -1.98 14.14
CA GLU A 146 15.95 -1.88 12.84
C GLU A 146 15.22 -2.71 11.75
N ALA A 147 14.80 -3.93 12.09
CA ALA A 147 14.04 -4.76 11.16
C ALA A 147 12.68 -4.14 10.80
N LYS A 148 12.02 -3.46 11.74
CA LYS A 148 10.77 -2.72 11.46
C LYS A 148 11.00 -1.54 10.54
N ASP A 149 12.06 -0.78 10.77
CA ASP A 149 12.37 0.42 9.99
C ASP A 149 12.64 0.03 8.52
N ILE A 150 13.41 -1.04 8.28
CA ILE A 150 13.64 -1.58 6.93
C ILE A 150 12.33 -2.02 6.26
N ILE A 151 11.45 -2.72 6.99
CA ILE A 151 10.13 -3.11 6.45
C ILE A 151 9.29 -1.87 6.12
N ALA A 152 9.32 -0.85 6.97
CA ALA A 152 8.56 0.38 6.77
C ALA A 152 9.09 1.20 5.58
N GLU A 153 10.41 1.30 5.44
CA GLU A 153 11.08 1.99 4.33
C GLU A 153 10.77 1.30 2.99
N VAL A 154 10.87 -0.02 2.91
CA VAL A 154 10.49 -0.78 1.70
C VAL A 154 9.00 -0.66 1.39
N LEU A 155 8.14 -0.61 2.41
CA LEU A 155 6.70 -0.39 2.18
C LEU A 155 6.41 1.04 1.70
N ALA A 156 7.19 2.03 2.15
CA ALA A 156 7.12 3.40 1.69
C ALA A 156 7.68 3.56 0.27
N ASP A 157 8.80 2.90 -0.05
CA ASP A 157 9.40 2.88 -1.38
C ASP A 157 8.54 2.09 -2.38
N ALA A 158 7.86 1.02 -1.96
CA ALA A 158 6.86 0.35 -2.78
C ALA A 158 5.60 1.20 -2.98
N GLU A 159 5.31 2.13 -2.06
CA GLU A 159 4.33 3.20 -2.28
C GLU A 159 4.86 4.22 -3.30
N GLU A 160 6.13 4.65 -3.24
CA GLU A 160 6.78 5.57 -4.20
C GLU A 160 7.03 4.96 -5.61
N GLU A 161 7.40 3.69 -5.74
CA GLU A 161 7.57 3.03 -7.05
C GLU A 161 6.21 2.71 -7.72
N ALA A 162 5.14 2.57 -6.94
CA ALA A 162 3.77 2.55 -7.45
C ALA A 162 3.25 3.96 -7.83
N GLU A 163 3.97 5.02 -7.43
CA GLU A 163 3.69 6.42 -7.73
C GLU A 163 4.27 6.92 -9.06
N GLU A 164 5.22 6.23 -9.70
CA GLU A 164 5.62 6.57 -11.07
C GLU A 164 4.58 6.06 -12.10
N GLU A 165 4.08 7.00 -12.91
CA GLU A 165 3.08 6.87 -13.99
C GLU A 165 1.63 6.55 -13.58
N PHE A 166 0.97 7.39 -12.77
CA PHE A 166 -0.46 7.68 -13.00
C PHE A 166 -0.69 9.16 -12.89
N ASP A 167 -0.41 9.85 -13.98
CA ASP A 167 -0.87 11.22 -14.14
C ASP A 167 -2.39 11.17 -14.38
N ALA A 168 -3.15 11.23 -13.28
CA ALA A 168 -4.62 11.29 -13.32
C ALA A 168 -5.12 12.50 -14.12
N GLU A 169 -4.31 13.58 -14.18
CA GLU A 169 -4.58 14.80 -14.96
C GLU A 169 -4.44 14.53 -16.47
N GLN A 170 -3.44 13.78 -16.92
CA GLN A 170 -3.38 13.24 -18.28
C GLN A 170 -4.52 12.27 -18.56
N GLU A 171 -4.85 11.36 -17.65
CA GLU A 171 -5.83 10.31 -17.90
C GLU A 171 -7.26 10.84 -18.02
N LEU A 172 -7.64 11.87 -17.25
CA LEU A 172 -8.89 12.57 -17.48
C LEU A 172 -8.78 13.60 -18.61
N ALA A 173 -7.64 14.25 -18.86
CA ALA A 173 -7.52 15.09 -20.07
C ALA A 173 -7.69 14.25 -21.36
N LYS A 174 -7.18 13.00 -21.35
CA LYS A 174 -7.41 11.99 -22.39
C LYS A 174 -8.86 11.50 -22.39
N ALA A 175 -9.48 11.27 -21.23
CA ALA A 175 -10.87 10.82 -21.12
C ALA A 175 -11.94 11.92 -21.22
N ALA A 176 -11.57 13.19 -21.15
CA ALA A 176 -12.42 14.34 -21.45
C ALA A 176 -12.32 14.71 -22.95
N ALA A 177 -11.23 14.31 -23.60
CA ALA A 177 -11.07 14.35 -25.05
C ALA A 177 -11.80 13.22 -25.79
N GLN A 178 -12.30 12.20 -25.07
CA GLN A 178 -13.09 11.09 -25.63
C GLN A 178 -14.38 10.91 -24.82
N PRO A 179 -15.52 10.56 -25.43
CA PRO A 179 -16.72 10.24 -24.65
C PRO A 179 -16.46 9.05 -23.71
N ALA A 180 -17.02 9.09 -22.50
CA ALA A 180 -16.93 7.99 -21.54
C ALA A 180 -17.34 6.67 -22.22
N VAL A 181 -16.55 5.62 -22.01
CA VAL A 181 -16.88 4.29 -22.57
C VAL A 181 -17.98 3.62 -21.77
N THR A 182 -18.09 3.92 -20.46
CA THR A 182 -19.20 3.48 -19.61
C THR A 182 -20.50 4.17 -20.00
N GLN A 183 -21.62 3.44 -19.92
CA GLN A 183 -22.97 3.97 -20.10
C GLN A 183 -23.80 3.82 -18.82
N PRO A 184 -24.78 4.71 -18.58
CA PRO A 184 -25.74 4.53 -17.50
C PRO A 184 -26.40 3.15 -17.55
N GLY A 185 -26.43 2.46 -16.42
CA GLY A 185 -26.92 1.09 -16.29
C GLY A 185 -25.86 0.01 -16.48
N ASP A 186 -24.62 0.33 -16.86
CA ASP A 186 -23.55 -0.66 -16.90
C ASP A 186 -23.25 -1.19 -15.49
N LEU A 187 -23.10 -2.52 -15.38
CA LEU A 187 -22.57 -3.20 -14.20
C LEU A 187 -21.20 -3.75 -14.57
N ILE A 188 -20.17 -3.27 -13.90
CA ILE A 188 -18.77 -3.59 -14.17
C ILE A 188 -18.25 -4.42 -12.99
N LEU A 189 -17.76 -5.61 -13.30
CA LEU A 189 -17.17 -6.52 -12.32
C LEU A 189 -15.66 -6.33 -12.32
N LEU A 190 -15.08 -6.01 -11.15
CA LEU A 190 -13.65 -5.74 -11.00
C LEU A 190 -13.03 -6.82 -10.10
N GLY A 191 -12.03 -7.55 -10.60
CA GLY A 191 -11.52 -8.75 -9.96
C GLY A 191 -12.00 -10.02 -10.68
N THR A 192 -11.09 -10.96 -10.94
CA THR A 192 -11.40 -12.26 -11.55
C THR A 192 -11.78 -13.34 -10.53
N ASP A 193 -11.41 -13.15 -9.26
CA ASP A 193 -11.75 -14.02 -8.13
C ASP A 193 -13.15 -13.68 -7.59
N PRO A 194 -14.17 -14.54 -7.76
CA PRO A 194 -15.53 -14.25 -7.31
C PRO A 194 -15.64 -13.99 -5.80
N ALA A 195 -14.74 -14.56 -5.00
CA ALA A 195 -14.73 -14.35 -3.55
C ALA A 195 -14.23 -12.95 -3.14
N ARG A 196 -13.57 -12.23 -4.06
CA ARG A 196 -13.00 -10.89 -3.84
C ARG A 196 -13.41 -9.87 -4.90
N GLN A 197 -14.32 -10.24 -5.80
CA GLN A 197 -14.78 -9.38 -6.88
C GLN A 197 -15.57 -8.19 -6.35
N HIS A 198 -15.19 -6.99 -6.79
CA HIS A 198 -15.95 -5.76 -6.60
C HIS A 198 -17.00 -5.60 -7.69
N ARG A 199 -18.02 -4.79 -7.41
CA ARG A 199 -19.08 -4.46 -8.36
C ARG A 199 -19.22 -2.95 -8.42
N LEU A 200 -19.16 -2.39 -9.62
CA LEU A 200 -19.40 -0.97 -9.86
C LEU A 200 -20.58 -0.84 -10.80
N LEU A 201 -21.63 -0.13 -10.38
CA LEU A 201 -22.79 0.17 -11.21
C LEU A 201 -22.82 1.65 -11.56
N CYS A 202 -22.87 1.96 -12.86
CA CYS A 202 -23.11 3.32 -13.31
C CYS A 202 -24.60 3.65 -13.18
N GLY A 203 -24.99 4.45 -12.19
CA GLY A 203 -26.41 4.73 -11.96
C GLY A 203 -26.73 5.54 -10.71
N ASP A 204 -28.02 5.62 -10.43
CA ASP A 204 -28.59 6.36 -9.28
C ASP A 204 -28.71 5.48 -8.02
N SER A 205 -28.07 5.88 -6.92
CA SER A 205 -28.12 5.20 -5.62
C SER A 205 -29.44 5.38 -4.86
N THR A 206 -30.30 6.28 -5.31
CA THR A 206 -31.68 6.45 -4.81
C THR A 206 -32.68 5.54 -5.53
N ASN A 207 -32.26 4.83 -6.57
CA ASN A 207 -33.11 3.90 -7.31
C ASN A 207 -32.97 2.46 -6.75
N PRO A 208 -34.04 1.88 -6.17
CA PRO A 208 -34.00 0.53 -5.61
C PRO A 208 -33.66 -0.56 -6.61
N GLU A 209 -33.98 -0.40 -7.91
CA GLU A 209 -33.63 -1.39 -8.92
C GLU A 209 -32.12 -1.43 -9.18
N HIS A 210 -31.49 -0.26 -9.22
CA HIS A 210 -30.04 -0.17 -9.39
C HIS A 210 -29.32 -0.79 -8.20
N VAL A 211 -29.75 -0.46 -6.98
CA VAL A 211 -29.16 -1.01 -5.75
C VAL A 211 -29.38 -2.53 -5.70
N ARG A 212 -30.58 -3.04 -5.97
CA ARG A 212 -30.81 -4.50 -6.01
C ARG A 212 -29.94 -5.21 -7.03
N ARG A 213 -29.78 -4.66 -8.23
CA ARG A 213 -28.92 -5.22 -9.26
C ARG A 213 -27.45 -5.24 -8.86
N LEU A 214 -26.97 -4.16 -8.23
CA LEU A 214 -25.61 -4.09 -7.69
C LEU A 214 -25.40 -5.10 -6.55
N MET A 215 -26.38 -5.28 -5.69
CA MET A 215 -26.21 -6.10 -4.48
C MET A 215 -26.45 -7.59 -4.74
N ASP A 216 -27.26 -7.95 -5.74
CA ASP A 216 -27.49 -9.34 -6.21
C ASP A 216 -27.77 -10.32 -5.07
N GLY A 217 -28.67 -9.90 -4.17
CA GLY A 217 -29.08 -10.66 -3.00
C GLY A 217 -28.16 -10.58 -1.79
N GLU A 218 -26.95 -10.02 -1.92
CA GLU A 218 -26.06 -9.79 -0.79
C GLU A 218 -26.47 -8.56 0.05
N ARG A 219 -25.93 -8.49 1.27
CA ARG A 219 -26.11 -7.37 2.20
C ARG A 219 -24.76 -7.00 2.82
N ALA A 220 -24.37 -5.74 2.72
CA ALA A 220 -23.09 -5.23 3.17
C ALA A 220 -23.01 -5.14 4.71
N ALA A 221 -21.84 -5.48 5.26
CA ALA A 221 -21.54 -5.36 6.69
C ALA A 221 -21.05 -3.95 7.07
N LEU A 222 -20.60 -3.18 6.07
CA LEU A 222 -20.15 -1.80 6.24
C LEU A 222 -20.84 -0.90 5.22
N PHE A 223 -21.42 0.18 5.72
CA PHE A 223 -21.97 1.28 4.94
C PHE A 223 -21.14 2.54 5.25
N ALA A 224 -20.05 2.75 4.51
CA ALA A 224 -19.19 3.91 4.68
C ALA A 224 -19.21 4.73 3.41
N THR A 225 -19.55 6.01 3.48
CA THR A 225 -19.83 6.82 2.28
C THR A 225 -19.52 8.30 2.43
N ASP A 226 -19.28 8.97 1.29
CA ASP A 226 -18.98 10.40 1.13
C ASP A 226 -19.97 11.06 0.15
N PRO A 227 -21.23 11.28 0.56
CA PRO A 227 -22.26 11.87 -0.31
C PRO A 227 -21.95 13.33 -0.66
N PRO A 228 -22.61 13.90 -1.69
CA PRO A 228 -22.66 15.34 -1.90
C PRO A 228 -23.07 16.08 -0.61
N TYR A 229 -22.30 17.08 -0.23
CA TYR A 229 -22.49 17.79 1.05
C TYR A 229 -23.63 18.82 1.00
N LEU A 230 -24.27 19.02 -0.15
CA LEU A 230 -25.33 20.00 -0.39
C LEU A 230 -24.88 21.39 0.09
N VAL A 231 -23.72 21.87 -0.34
CA VAL A 231 -23.15 23.16 0.12
C VAL A 231 -23.09 24.20 -1.00
N ASP A 232 -23.86 23.99 -2.06
CA ASP A 232 -23.95 24.84 -3.25
C ASP A 232 -22.58 24.95 -3.97
N TYR A 233 -21.82 23.86 -3.98
CA TYR A 233 -20.57 23.77 -4.70
C TYR A 233 -20.83 23.52 -6.19
N ASP A 234 -20.39 24.44 -7.05
CA ASP A 234 -20.62 24.41 -8.49
C ASP A 234 -19.37 23.99 -9.30
N GLY A 235 -18.32 23.51 -8.63
CA GLY A 235 -17.06 23.14 -9.28
C GLY A 235 -16.10 24.30 -9.54
N THR A 236 -16.52 25.55 -9.34
CA THR A 236 -15.74 26.77 -9.65
C THR A 236 -15.53 27.68 -8.44
N ASN A 237 -16.36 27.53 -7.40
CA ASN A 237 -16.46 28.47 -6.30
C ASN A 237 -15.33 28.45 -5.24
N HIS A 238 -14.16 27.89 -5.53
CA HIS A 238 -13.01 27.94 -4.61
C HIS A 238 -12.18 29.23 -4.77
N PRO A 239 -11.79 29.89 -3.66
CA PRO A 239 -10.87 31.04 -3.72
C PRO A 239 -9.50 30.61 -4.27
N GLY A 240 -8.96 31.38 -5.23
CA GLY A 240 -7.62 31.16 -5.76
C GLY A 240 -6.53 31.54 -4.75
N ALA A 241 -5.43 30.77 -4.72
CA ALA A 241 -4.31 31.02 -3.81
C ALA A 241 -3.54 32.33 -4.09
N LYS A 242 -3.64 32.87 -5.32
CA LYS A 242 -3.06 34.14 -5.77
C LYS A 242 -4.01 34.87 -6.71
N ALA A 243 -4.02 36.20 -6.68
CA ALA A 243 -4.77 37.00 -7.64
C ALA A 243 -4.33 36.68 -9.07
N GLY A 244 -5.26 36.22 -9.91
CA GLY A 244 -5.01 35.87 -11.32
C GLY A 244 -4.73 34.39 -11.60
N VAL A 245 -4.56 33.53 -10.58
CA VAL A 245 -4.45 32.07 -10.77
C VAL A 245 -5.85 31.45 -10.63
N LYS A 246 -6.40 30.93 -11.73
CA LYS A 246 -7.68 30.21 -11.71
C LYS A 246 -7.45 28.78 -11.22
N ASN A 247 -8.29 28.30 -10.31
CA ASN A 247 -8.35 26.88 -9.95
C ASN A 247 -8.88 26.08 -11.14
N LYS A 248 -8.59 24.77 -11.17
CA LYS A 248 -9.17 23.84 -12.14
C LYS A 248 -10.71 23.95 -12.10
N ASP A 249 -11.32 24.02 -13.27
CA ASP A 249 -12.76 24.14 -13.44
C ASP A 249 -13.39 22.75 -13.47
N TRP A 250 -14.22 22.45 -12.48
CA TRP A 250 -14.91 21.16 -12.37
C TRP A 250 -16.37 21.23 -12.81
N SER A 251 -16.85 22.38 -13.31
CA SER A 251 -18.27 22.56 -13.69
C SER A 251 -18.74 21.56 -14.75
N GLY A 252 -17.85 21.05 -15.61
CA GLY A 252 -18.19 20.00 -16.58
C GLY A 252 -18.57 18.64 -15.98
N THR A 253 -18.18 18.37 -14.72
CA THR A 253 -18.46 17.11 -14.00
C THR A 253 -19.35 17.31 -12.77
N TYR A 254 -19.28 18.49 -12.14
CA TYR A 254 -20.07 18.87 -10.96
C TYR A 254 -21.25 19.82 -11.27
N GLY A 255 -21.32 20.40 -12.47
CA GLY A 255 -22.29 21.45 -12.83
C GLY A 255 -23.71 20.99 -13.15
N VAL A 256 -24.06 19.75 -12.82
CA VAL A 256 -25.46 19.26 -12.87
C VAL A 256 -25.99 19.27 -11.45
N THR A 257 -26.75 20.31 -11.09
CA THR A 257 -27.77 20.47 -10.01
C THR A 257 -27.87 19.55 -8.78
N TRP A 258 -26.88 18.75 -8.38
CA TRP A 258 -27.00 17.78 -7.26
C TRP A 258 -26.61 18.37 -5.90
N ASP A 259 -25.71 19.36 -5.87
CA ASP A 259 -25.24 19.99 -4.62
C ASP A 259 -26.07 21.21 -4.18
N ASP A 260 -27.21 21.44 -4.84
CA ASP A 260 -28.20 22.46 -4.45
C ASP A 260 -28.79 22.11 -3.07
N ALA A 261 -28.45 22.96 -2.10
CA ALA A 261 -28.86 22.90 -0.70
C ALA A 261 -30.36 22.68 -0.47
N ASP A 262 -31.18 23.30 -1.30
CA ASP A 262 -32.61 23.46 -1.08
C ASP A 262 -33.42 22.52 -1.98
N ALA A 263 -32.99 22.31 -3.23
CA ALA A 263 -33.69 21.45 -4.19
C ALA A 263 -33.52 19.94 -3.92
N ASN A 264 -32.39 19.50 -3.34
CA ASN A 264 -32.09 18.08 -3.10
C ASN A 264 -32.04 17.69 -1.61
N SER A 265 -32.75 18.43 -0.76
CA SER A 265 -32.79 18.14 0.68
C SER A 265 -33.30 16.72 1.01
N ASP A 266 -34.04 16.09 0.09
CA ASP A 266 -34.56 14.73 0.22
C ASP A 266 -33.57 13.62 -0.22
N LEU A 267 -32.44 13.97 -0.86
CA LEU A 267 -31.45 13.01 -1.34
C LEU A 267 -31.02 12.05 -0.24
N TYR A 268 -30.71 12.59 0.94
CA TYR A 268 -30.31 11.81 2.11
C TYR A 268 -31.39 10.85 2.56
N ASP A 269 -32.65 11.26 2.56
CA ASP A 269 -33.73 10.35 2.89
C ASP A 269 -33.85 9.21 1.86
N ARG A 270 -33.76 9.54 0.57
CA ARG A 270 -33.95 8.55 -0.50
C ARG A 270 -32.82 7.52 -0.58
N PHE A 271 -31.55 7.93 -0.55
CA PHE A 271 -30.45 6.96 -0.62
C PHE A 271 -30.35 6.13 0.67
N ILE A 272 -30.61 6.73 1.85
CA ILE A 272 -30.59 5.97 3.11
C ILE A 272 -31.73 4.94 3.13
N ALA A 273 -32.95 5.34 2.75
CA ALA A 273 -34.08 4.41 2.64
C ALA A 273 -33.76 3.23 1.72
N THR A 274 -33.15 3.53 0.57
CA THR A 274 -32.75 2.51 -0.42
C THR A 274 -31.65 1.61 0.11
N ALA A 275 -30.63 2.18 0.77
CA ALA A 275 -29.54 1.41 1.37
C ALA A 275 -30.05 0.45 2.45
N VAL A 276 -30.93 0.93 3.34
CA VAL A 276 -31.56 0.11 4.39
C VAL A 276 -32.39 -1.02 3.81
N ALA A 277 -33.18 -0.73 2.78
CA ALA A 277 -34.06 -1.74 2.16
C ALA A 277 -33.25 -2.79 1.38
N GLU A 278 -32.26 -2.35 0.60
CA GLU A 278 -31.71 -3.16 -0.49
C GLU A 278 -30.22 -3.51 -0.37
N ALA A 279 -29.44 -2.79 0.44
CA ALA A 279 -27.98 -2.93 0.42
C ALA A 279 -27.35 -3.41 1.73
N ILE A 280 -27.80 -2.97 2.88
CA ILE A 280 -27.01 -3.13 4.11
C ILE A 280 -27.64 -4.14 5.05
N ALA A 281 -26.80 -4.91 5.75
CA ALA A 281 -27.27 -5.81 6.80
C ALA A 281 -27.85 -5.00 7.97
N PRO A 282 -28.81 -5.54 8.75
CA PRO A 282 -29.36 -4.83 9.91
C PRO A 282 -28.29 -4.39 10.92
N ASN A 283 -27.21 -5.17 11.07
CA ASN A 283 -26.08 -4.90 11.93
C ASN A 283 -24.88 -4.28 11.19
N ALA A 284 -25.09 -3.64 10.04
CA ALA A 284 -24.01 -2.93 9.35
C ALA A 284 -23.54 -1.74 10.17
N ALA A 285 -22.22 -1.49 10.18
CA ALA A 285 -21.67 -0.25 10.71
C ALA A 285 -21.84 0.88 9.68
N TRP A 286 -22.25 2.06 10.13
CA TRP A 286 -22.51 3.21 9.26
C TRP A 286 -21.46 4.29 9.51
N TYR A 287 -20.90 4.83 8.44
CA TYR A 287 -19.97 5.95 8.42
C TYR A 287 -20.41 6.90 7.31
N CYS A 288 -20.72 8.16 7.63
CA CYS A 288 -21.09 9.14 6.62
C CYS A 288 -20.30 10.42 6.84
N TRP A 289 -19.41 10.73 5.90
CA TRP A 289 -18.73 12.01 5.85
C TRP A 289 -19.73 13.10 5.47
N HIS A 290 -19.58 14.30 6.05
CA HIS A 290 -20.48 15.41 5.78
C HIS A 290 -19.81 16.77 6.06
N ALA A 291 -20.38 17.85 5.52
CA ALA A 291 -20.04 19.19 5.99
C ALA A 291 -20.62 19.44 7.39
N SER A 292 -19.87 20.13 8.27
CA SER A 292 -20.32 20.44 9.64
C SER A 292 -21.67 21.17 9.68
N ARG A 293 -21.94 22.04 8.70
CA ARG A 293 -23.22 22.77 8.59
C ARG A 293 -24.44 21.88 8.29
N ARG A 294 -24.22 20.64 7.83
CA ARG A 294 -25.29 19.67 7.50
C ARG A 294 -25.49 18.59 8.57
N GLN A 295 -24.72 18.63 9.66
CA GLN A 295 -24.78 17.60 10.71
C GLN A 295 -26.20 17.34 11.21
N ALA A 296 -26.95 18.39 11.58
CA ALA A 296 -28.30 18.25 12.10
C ALA A 296 -29.29 17.65 11.07
N MET A 297 -29.11 17.97 9.78
CA MET A 297 -29.93 17.42 8.71
C MET A 297 -29.66 15.91 8.54
N LEU A 298 -28.39 15.53 8.49
CA LEU A 298 -27.97 14.14 8.37
C LEU A 298 -28.45 13.31 9.57
N GLU A 299 -28.24 13.81 10.78
CA GLU A 299 -28.68 13.13 12.01
C GLU A 299 -30.21 12.98 12.04
N ALA A 300 -30.96 13.98 11.59
CA ALA A 300 -32.41 13.87 11.46
C ALA A 300 -32.83 12.79 10.44
N ALA A 301 -32.16 12.71 9.28
CA ALA A 301 -32.40 11.67 8.29
C ALA A 301 -32.09 10.27 8.84
N TRP A 302 -30.94 10.09 9.50
CA TRP A 302 -30.58 8.83 10.17
C TRP A 302 -31.64 8.40 11.19
N ASN A 303 -32.11 9.33 12.02
CA ASN A 303 -33.16 9.04 13.01
C ASN A 303 -34.48 8.62 12.36
N ARG A 304 -34.88 9.25 11.24
CA ARG A 304 -36.09 8.86 10.48
C ARG A 304 -36.02 7.42 9.97
N HIS A 305 -34.83 6.98 9.57
CA HIS A 305 -34.58 5.61 9.08
C HIS A 305 -34.13 4.63 10.17
N GLY A 306 -34.35 4.97 11.44
CA GLY A 306 -34.13 4.06 12.57
C GLY A 306 -32.67 3.89 13.00
N ALA A 307 -31.75 4.68 12.45
CA ALA A 307 -30.36 4.67 12.86
C ALA A 307 -30.15 5.39 14.21
N PHE A 308 -29.09 4.98 14.88
CA PHE A 308 -28.54 5.59 16.09
C PHE A 308 -27.17 6.15 15.73
N VAL A 309 -27.00 7.46 15.90
CA VAL A 309 -25.70 8.11 15.84
C VAL A 309 -24.98 7.83 17.16
N HIS A 310 -23.91 7.04 17.10
CA HIS A 310 -23.16 6.63 18.28
C HIS A 310 -22.09 7.65 18.65
N CYS A 311 -21.31 8.09 17.67
CA CYS A 311 -20.29 9.12 17.87
C CYS A 311 -20.01 9.89 16.58
N GLN A 312 -19.26 10.98 16.73
CA GLN A 312 -18.71 11.74 15.63
C GLN A 312 -17.19 11.56 15.59
N ILE A 313 -16.69 11.23 14.42
CA ILE A 313 -15.28 11.13 14.09
C ILE A 313 -14.87 12.42 13.38
N ILE A 314 -13.64 12.87 13.62
CA ILE A 314 -13.02 14.04 13.01
C ILE A 314 -11.78 13.59 12.25
N TRP A 315 -11.81 13.70 10.94
CA TRP A 315 -10.58 13.66 10.14
C TRP A 315 -9.88 15.01 10.27
N ALA A 316 -8.79 15.06 11.03
CA ALA A 316 -7.91 16.20 11.16
C ALA A 316 -6.86 16.18 10.03
N LYS A 317 -6.84 17.25 9.24
CA LYS A 317 -5.96 17.40 8.07
C LYS A 317 -4.61 17.99 8.48
N ASN A 318 -3.54 17.58 7.81
CA ASN A 318 -2.21 18.17 7.99
C ASN A 318 -2.12 19.67 7.66
N ARG A 319 -3.06 20.19 6.84
CA ARG A 319 -3.11 21.61 6.46
C ARG A 319 -4.55 22.15 6.42
N PRO A 320 -4.75 23.44 6.74
CA PRO A 320 -6.05 24.09 6.57
C PRO A 320 -6.39 24.30 5.08
N VAL A 321 -7.67 24.20 4.75
CA VAL A 321 -8.22 24.46 3.41
C VAL A 321 -8.67 25.92 3.30
N LEU A 322 -8.16 26.61 2.29
CA LEU A 322 -8.54 27.99 2.01
C LEU A 322 -10.01 28.05 1.57
N THR A 323 -10.82 28.77 2.33
CA THR A 323 -12.25 28.95 2.11
C THR A 323 -12.63 30.39 2.46
N ARG A 324 -13.87 30.81 2.14
CA ARG A 324 -14.36 32.17 2.46
C ARG A 324 -14.85 32.31 3.92
N THR A 325 -14.53 31.37 4.80
CA THR A 325 -14.94 31.38 6.21
C THR A 325 -13.93 32.14 7.08
N TRP A 326 -14.37 32.59 8.26
CA TRP A 326 -13.52 33.30 9.23
C TRP A 326 -12.37 32.45 9.77
N TYR A 327 -12.60 31.15 9.93
CA TYR A 327 -11.59 30.15 10.28
C TYR A 327 -11.48 29.16 9.14
N ALA A 328 -10.26 28.85 8.71
CA ALA A 328 -10.01 27.88 7.67
C ALA A 328 -10.31 26.46 8.18
N TRP A 329 -11.03 25.66 7.39
CA TRP A 329 -11.33 24.28 7.75
C TRP A 329 -10.06 23.43 7.69
N GLN A 330 -9.68 22.83 8.82
CA GLN A 330 -8.60 21.84 8.90
C GLN A 330 -9.14 20.46 9.29
N HIS A 331 -10.44 20.24 9.15
CA HIS A 331 -11.03 18.95 9.44
C HIS A 331 -12.30 18.68 8.63
N GLU A 332 -12.69 17.41 8.57
CA GLU A 332 -14.01 16.96 8.13
C GLU A 332 -14.63 16.03 9.17
N PRO A 333 -15.91 16.24 9.55
CA PRO A 333 -16.62 15.33 10.42
C PRO A 333 -17.19 14.11 9.65
N CYS A 334 -17.33 13.01 10.38
CA CYS A 334 -18.02 11.79 9.96
C CYS A 334 -18.93 11.33 11.11
N LEU A 335 -20.20 11.05 10.82
CA LEU A 335 -21.06 10.37 11.78
C LEU A 335 -20.82 8.86 11.70
N MET A 336 -20.68 8.24 12.87
CA MET A 336 -20.61 6.78 13.02
C MET A 336 -21.81 6.26 13.81
N GLY A 337 -22.41 5.17 13.34
CA GLY A 337 -23.61 4.62 13.94
C GLY A 337 -24.07 3.30 13.33
N TRP A 338 -25.33 2.94 13.60
CA TRP A 338 -25.97 1.71 13.12
C TRP A 338 -27.49 1.74 13.35
N ILE A 339 -28.24 0.77 12.83
CA ILE A 339 -29.68 0.63 13.11
C ILE A 339 -29.93 0.29 14.59
N ARG A 340 -30.83 1.02 15.26
CA ARG A 340 -31.13 0.83 16.69
C ARG A 340 -31.40 -0.64 17.02
N GLY A 341 -30.76 -1.13 18.08
CA GLY A 341 -30.85 -2.53 18.53
C GLY A 341 -29.98 -3.53 17.78
N ASN A 342 -29.30 -3.13 16.69
CA ASN A 342 -28.47 -4.01 15.86
C ASN A 342 -27.00 -3.58 15.90
N LEU A 343 -26.35 -3.75 17.05
CA LEU A 343 -24.95 -3.39 17.24
C LEU A 343 -24.05 -4.09 16.20
N PRO A 344 -23.18 -3.35 15.48
CA PRO A 344 -22.27 -3.95 14.51
C PRO A 344 -21.25 -4.87 15.16
N HIS A 345 -20.85 -5.90 14.42
CA HIS A 345 -19.72 -6.71 14.79
C HIS A 345 -18.42 -5.87 14.73
N ARG A 346 -17.48 -6.19 15.62
CA ARG A 346 -16.13 -5.61 15.64
C ARG A 346 -15.14 -6.71 15.25
N ALA A 347 -14.55 -6.60 14.07
CA ALA A 347 -13.49 -7.48 13.60
C ALA A 347 -12.15 -7.15 14.28
N ASP A 348 -11.96 -5.88 14.66
CA ASP A 348 -10.87 -5.42 15.51
C ASP A 348 -11.44 -4.80 16.79
N GLU A 349 -11.03 -5.31 17.95
CA GLU A 349 -11.48 -4.82 19.25
C GLU A 349 -10.70 -3.60 19.74
N SER A 350 -9.63 -3.20 19.05
CA SER A 350 -8.83 -2.01 19.35
C SER A 350 -9.70 -0.77 19.45
N ARG A 351 -9.45 0.06 20.48
CA ARG A 351 -10.21 1.28 20.72
C ARG A 351 -9.50 2.46 20.09
N LEU A 352 -10.00 2.89 18.94
CA LEU A 352 -9.46 4.03 18.21
C LEU A 352 -9.96 5.37 18.76
N SER A 353 -9.15 6.42 18.59
CA SER A 353 -9.55 7.81 18.85
C SER A 353 -10.67 8.24 17.90
N THR A 354 -11.53 9.18 18.33
CA THR A 354 -12.48 9.85 17.43
C THR A 354 -11.85 10.97 16.61
N VAL A 355 -10.56 11.28 16.83
CA VAL A 355 -9.80 12.23 16.02
C VAL A 355 -8.73 11.46 15.26
N TRP A 356 -8.82 11.49 13.93
CA TRP A 356 -7.91 10.81 13.01
C TRP A 356 -7.05 11.86 12.30
N SER A 357 -5.77 11.92 12.66
CA SER A 357 -4.81 12.77 11.95
C SER A 357 -4.33 12.02 10.71
N ILE A 358 -4.89 12.38 9.56
CA ILE A 358 -4.58 11.74 8.27
C ILE A 358 -4.25 12.85 7.28
N ASP A 359 -3.17 12.68 6.54
CA ASP A 359 -2.70 13.69 5.61
C ASP A 359 -3.65 13.83 4.41
N THR A 360 -3.80 15.07 3.94
CA THR A 360 -4.53 15.31 2.70
C THR A 360 -3.70 14.83 1.52
N ILE A 361 -4.37 14.26 0.50
CA ILE A 361 -3.69 13.88 -0.74
C ILE A 361 -3.05 15.14 -1.34
N PRO A 362 -1.72 15.15 -1.58
CA PRO A 362 -1.05 16.30 -2.17
C PRO A 362 -1.56 16.57 -3.59
N ASN A 363 -1.35 17.79 -4.10
CA ASN A 363 -1.59 18.05 -5.53
C ASN A 363 -0.45 17.45 -6.35
N GLY A 364 -0.74 16.94 -7.55
CA GLY A 364 0.22 16.26 -8.42
C GLY A 364 -0.33 14.91 -8.89
N ASP A 365 0.53 14.09 -9.48
CA ASP A 365 0.17 12.81 -10.13
C ASP A 365 -0.56 11.85 -9.18
N GLN A 366 -0.20 11.87 -7.90
CA GLN A 366 -0.84 11.05 -6.86
C GLN A 366 -2.33 11.39 -6.61
N ARG A 367 -2.81 12.57 -7.02
CA ARG A 367 -4.19 13.01 -6.77
C ARG A 367 -5.12 12.48 -7.85
N PRO A 368 -6.13 11.66 -7.50
CA PRO A 368 -7.14 11.24 -8.46
C PRO A 368 -7.85 12.45 -9.05
N ASP A 369 -8.22 12.38 -10.34
CA ASP A 369 -8.87 13.48 -11.03
C ASP A 369 -10.36 13.60 -10.65
N HIS A 370 -10.55 14.05 -9.41
CA HIS A 370 -11.80 14.28 -8.74
C HIS A 370 -11.60 15.53 -7.86
N PRO A 371 -12.61 16.41 -7.72
CA PRO A 371 -12.42 17.64 -6.95
C PRO A 371 -12.23 17.37 -5.46
N THR A 372 -12.77 16.27 -4.93
CA THR A 372 -12.75 15.96 -3.50
C THR A 372 -12.33 14.51 -3.20
N PRO A 373 -11.11 14.07 -3.58
CA PRO A 373 -10.68 12.70 -3.29
C PRO A 373 -10.38 12.58 -1.79
N LYS A 374 -10.86 11.50 -1.17
CA LYS A 374 -10.54 11.14 0.21
C LYS A 374 -9.27 10.27 0.26
N PRO A 375 -8.41 10.41 1.28
CA PRO A 375 -7.33 9.45 1.52
C PRO A 375 -7.89 8.04 1.73
N LEU A 376 -7.15 7.00 1.32
CA LEU A 376 -7.61 5.61 1.46
C LEU A 376 -7.88 5.24 2.92
N GLU A 377 -7.02 5.71 3.83
CA GLU A 377 -7.07 5.35 5.24
C GLU A 377 -8.42 5.66 5.91
N VAL A 378 -9.11 6.73 5.48
CA VAL A 378 -10.41 7.10 6.05
C VAL A 378 -11.49 6.04 5.82
N PHE A 379 -11.35 5.22 4.77
CA PHE A 379 -12.21 4.08 4.47
C PHE A 379 -11.60 2.75 4.93
N GLU A 380 -10.28 2.64 4.98
CA GLU A 380 -9.63 1.43 5.46
C GLU A 380 -9.82 1.19 6.96
N ILE A 381 -9.81 2.25 7.78
CA ILE A 381 -10.07 2.14 9.23
C ILE A 381 -11.41 1.47 9.52
N PRO A 382 -12.56 1.93 8.99
CA PRO A 382 -13.83 1.26 9.23
C PRO A 382 -13.90 -0.16 8.65
N MET A 383 -13.22 -0.45 7.53
CA MET A 383 -13.11 -1.82 7.03
C MET A 383 -12.33 -2.73 7.99
N ARG A 384 -11.23 -2.27 8.57
CA ARG A 384 -10.48 -3.03 9.58
C ARG A 384 -11.30 -3.26 10.85
N GLN A 385 -12.02 -2.24 11.31
CA GLN A 385 -12.85 -2.34 12.52
C GLN A 385 -14.06 -3.24 12.36
N HIS A 386 -14.74 -3.25 11.21
CA HIS A 386 -16.08 -3.85 11.09
C HIS A 386 -16.18 -5.04 10.13
N THR A 387 -15.18 -5.25 9.27
CA THR A 387 -15.24 -6.31 8.26
C THR A 387 -14.03 -7.24 8.27
N ARG A 388 -14.24 -8.46 7.78
CA ARG A 388 -13.23 -9.50 7.52
C ARG A 388 -12.95 -9.59 6.02
N PRO A 389 -11.83 -10.21 5.61
CA PRO A 389 -11.58 -10.49 4.20
C PRO A 389 -12.78 -11.20 3.54
N GLY A 390 -13.14 -10.75 2.33
CA GLY A 390 -14.29 -11.24 1.57
C GLY A 390 -15.64 -10.63 1.95
N GLU A 391 -15.77 -9.92 3.07
CA GLU A 391 -17.03 -9.24 3.40
C GLU A 391 -17.26 -8.00 2.52
N VAL A 392 -18.54 -7.64 2.37
CA VAL A 392 -19.00 -6.58 1.46
C VAL A 392 -19.12 -5.24 2.18
N CYS A 393 -18.54 -4.21 1.57
CA CYS A 393 -18.74 -2.80 1.86
C CYS A 393 -19.64 -2.18 0.78
N TYR A 394 -20.62 -1.36 1.16
CA TYR A 394 -21.49 -0.63 0.23
C TYR A 394 -21.12 0.85 0.15
N GLU A 395 -20.98 1.37 -1.08
CA GLU A 395 -20.62 2.76 -1.41
C GLU A 395 -21.60 3.37 -2.43
N PRO A 396 -22.60 4.16 -2.01
CA PRO A 396 -23.55 4.77 -2.94
C PRO A 396 -23.02 5.98 -3.74
N PHE A 397 -21.83 6.52 -3.41
CA PHE A 397 -21.24 7.70 -4.05
C PHE A 397 -19.75 7.47 -4.32
N ALA A 398 -19.43 6.60 -5.28
CA ALA A 398 -18.07 6.09 -5.45
C ALA A 398 -17.04 7.16 -5.84
N GLY A 399 -17.44 8.20 -6.58
CA GLY A 399 -16.59 9.31 -6.99
C GLY A 399 -15.32 8.81 -7.67
N SER A 400 -14.16 9.05 -7.06
CA SER A 400 -12.86 8.60 -7.58
C SER A 400 -12.55 7.11 -7.35
N GLY A 401 -13.42 6.35 -6.68
CA GLY A 401 -13.24 4.92 -6.40
C GLY A 401 -12.40 4.58 -5.17
N THR A 402 -12.17 5.56 -4.30
CA THR A 402 -11.29 5.41 -3.11
C THR A 402 -11.63 4.16 -2.31
N GLN A 403 -12.90 3.88 -2.06
CA GLN A 403 -13.31 2.73 -1.27
C GLN A 403 -13.13 1.38 -2.01
N ILE A 404 -13.22 1.35 -3.34
CA ILE A 404 -12.90 0.15 -4.13
C ILE A 404 -11.41 -0.18 -3.99
N ILE A 405 -10.54 0.83 -4.12
CA ILE A 405 -9.08 0.68 -3.96
C ILE A 405 -8.73 0.22 -2.54
N ALA A 406 -9.32 0.84 -1.51
CA ALA A 406 -9.14 0.43 -0.12
C ALA A 406 -9.59 -1.02 0.12
N ALA A 407 -10.74 -1.40 -0.43
CA ALA A 407 -11.26 -2.77 -0.30
C ALA A 407 -10.32 -3.78 -0.98
N GLN A 408 -9.81 -3.48 -2.17
CA GLN A 408 -8.86 -4.35 -2.89
C GLN A 408 -7.60 -4.59 -2.06
N ARG A 409 -6.97 -3.53 -1.51
CA ARG A 409 -5.79 -3.64 -0.64
C ARG A 409 -6.05 -4.49 0.59
N LEU A 410 -7.21 -4.31 1.21
CA LEU A 410 -7.61 -5.03 2.42
C LEU A 410 -8.28 -6.39 2.16
N ARG A 411 -8.36 -6.84 0.90
CA ARG A 411 -9.03 -8.10 0.51
C ARG A 411 -10.51 -8.16 0.91
N ARG A 412 -11.21 -7.04 0.89
CA ARG A 412 -12.68 -6.92 1.03
C ARG A 412 -13.31 -6.78 -0.35
N ARG A 413 -14.64 -6.91 -0.41
CA ARG A 413 -15.43 -6.58 -1.60
C ARG A 413 -16.07 -5.21 -1.41
N CYS A 414 -16.13 -4.43 -2.49
CA CYS A 414 -16.80 -3.13 -2.49
C CYS A 414 -17.84 -3.12 -3.59
N PHE A 415 -19.10 -2.90 -3.22
CA PHE A 415 -20.21 -2.79 -4.13
C PHE A 415 -20.59 -1.31 -4.18
N ALA A 416 -20.28 -0.66 -5.30
CA ALA A 416 -20.31 0.78 -5.42
C ALA A 416 -21.25 1.26 -6.54
N ILE A 417 -21.86 2.43 -6.34
CA ILE A 417 -22.63 3.17 -7.34
C ILE A 417 -21.95 4.49 -7.64
N GLU A 418 -21.89 4.84 -8.91
CA GLU A 418 -21.46 6.15 -9.37
C GLU A 418 -22.36 6.63 -10.52
N ILE A 419 -22.89 7.84 -10.40
CA ILE A 419 -23.86 8.36 -11.38
C ILE A 419 -23.18 8.87 -12.66
N SER A 420 -21.93 9.34 -12.55
CA SER A 420 -21.15 9.86 -13.66
C SER A 420 -20.43 8.74 -14.41
N PRO A 421 -20.73 8.54 -15.71
CA PRO A 421 -20.00 7.54 -16.50
C PRO A 421 -18.50 7.82 -16.60
N VAL A 422 -18.09 9.09 -16.59
CA VAL A 422 -16.67 9.49 -16.62
C VAL A 422 -15.94 9.06 -15.34
N TYR A 423 -16.60 9.18 -14.18
CA TYR A 423 -16.02 8.69 -12.93
C TYR A 423 -16.03 7.17 -12.85
N CYS A 424 -17.01 6.49 -13.44
CA CYS A 424 -16.95 5.03 -13.59
C CYS A 424 -15.71 4.60 -14.39
N ASP A 425 -15.43 5.22 -15.54
CA ASP A 425 -14.21 4.96 -16.32
C ASP A 425 -12.93 5.17 -15.48
N LEU A 426 -12.86 6.28 -14.72
CA LEU A 426 -11.75 6.56 -13.82
C LEU A 426 -11.56 5.45 -12.78
N ILE A 427 -12.64 5.00 -12.13
CA ILE A 427 -12.60 3.92 -11.13
C ILE A 427 -12.03 2.64 -11.74
N VAL A 428 -12.50 2.23 -12.92
CA VAL A 428 -12.04 1.01 -13.58
C VAL A 428 -10.56 1.10 -13.94
N ARG A 429 -10.12 2.21 -14.54
CA ARG A 429 -8.70 2.41 -14.88
C ARG A 429 -7.80 2.39 -13.65
N ARG A 430 -8.22 3.03 -12.56
CA ARG A 430 -7.50 3.00 -11.28
C ARG A 430 -7.40 1.60 -10.71
N PHE A 431 -8.46 0.81 -10.78
CA PHE A 431 -8.44 -0.58 -10.35
C PHE A 431 -7.47 -1.42 -11.19
N ILE A 432 -7.54 -1.30 -12.52
CA ILE A 432 -6.65 -2.03 -13.45
C ILE A 432 -5.19 -1.65 -13.19
N LYS A 433 -4.88 -0.37 -12.99
CA LYS A 433 -3.50 0.04 -12.65
C LYS A 433 -3.02 -0.63 -11.35
N LEU A 434 -3.84 -0.61 -10.31
CA LEU A 434 -3.47 -1.19 -9.01
C LEU A 434 -3.31 -2.71 -9.07
N ALA A 435 -4.25 -3.41 -9.72
CA ALA A 435 -4.38 -4.86 -9.63
C ALA A 435 -3.76 -5.61 -10.83
N GLY A 436 -3.41 -4.89 -11.91
CA GLY A 436 -2.95 -5.44 -13.18
C GLY A 436 -4.09 -5.69 -14.19
N GLU A 437 -3.78 -5.70 -15.49
CA GLU A 437 -4.75 -6.01 -16.57
C GLU A 437 -5.38 -7.40 -16.39
N ASP A 438 -4.61 -8.38 -15.89
CA ASP A 438 -5.07 -9.76 -15.66
C ASP A 438 -6.04 -9.89 -14.46
N ALA A 439 -6.23 -8.83 -13.68
CA ALA A 439 -7.18 -8.80 -12.57
C ALA A 439 -8.62 -8.52 -13.01
N VAL A 440 -8.88 -8.25 -14.29
CA VAL A 440 -10.22 -8.09 -14.86
C VAL A 440 -10.41 -9.04 -16.06
N ALA A 441 -11.65 -9.20 -16.51
CA ALA A 441 -11.91 -9.94 -17.74
C ALA A 441 -11.26 -9.24 -18.95
N PRO A 442 -10.76 -9.98 -19.97
CA PRO A 442 -10.09 -9.39 -21.13
C PRO A 442 -10.91 -8.32 -21.85
N GLU A 443 -12.24 -8.47 -21.89
CA GLU A 443 -13.16 -7.50 -22.50
C GLU A 443 -13.19 -6.18 -21.72
N ILE A 444 -13.04 -6.24 -20.39
CA ILE A 444 -12.94 -5.04 -19.54
C ILE A 444 -11.57 -4.39 -19.72
N ALA A 445 -10.48 -5.16 -19.69
CA ALA A 445 -9.14 -4.63 -19.92
C ALA A 445 -9.06 -3.87 -21.26
N GLU A 446 -9.57 -4.46 -22.34
CA GLU A 446 -9.58 -3.81 -23.66
C GLU A 446 -10.53 -2.61 -23.73
N ARG A 447 -11.72 -2.70 -23.11
CA ARG A 447 -12.71 -1.59 -23.13
C ARG A 447 -12.18 -0.32 -22.48
N TYR A 448 -11.40 -0.45 -21.41
CA TYR A 448 -10.91 0.70 -20.62
C TYR A 448 -9.45 1.07 -20.91
N ARG A 449 -8.80 0.37 -21.86
CA ARG A 449 -7.43 0.65 -22.29
C ARG A 449 -7.31 2.07 -22.87
N VAL A 450 -6.31 2.79 -22.41
CA VAL A 450 -5.98 4.13 -22.92
C VAL A 450 -5.35 3.95 -24.29
N ARG A 451 -6.05 4.40 -25.35
CA ARG A 451 -5.47 4.42 -26.70
C ARG A 451 -4.74 5.73 -26.89
N GLU A 452 -3.44 5.67 -27.17
CA GLU A 452 -2.68 6.85 -27.58
C GLU A 452 -3.33 7.47 -28.82
N VAL A 453 -3.68 8.76 -28.73
CA VAL A 453 -4.08 9.53 -29.90
C VAL A 453 -2.80 9.86 -30.66
N PRO A 454 -2.64 9.46 -31.94
CA PRO A 454 -1.48 9.88 -32.72
C PRO A 454 -1.44 11.40 -32.75
N ALA A 455 -0.31 12.00 -32.38
CA ALA A 455 -0.12 13.43 -32.44
C ALA A 455 -0.49 13.93 -33.84
N GLN A 456 -1.64 14.62 -33.95
CA GLN A 456 -2.00 15.28 -35.19
C GLN A 456 -0.97 16.39 -35.41
N THR A 457 -0.13 16.22 -36.43
CA THR A 457 0.69 17.28 -37.00
C THR A 457 -0.25 18.43 -37.36
N VAL A 458 -0.24 19.48 -36.54
CA VAL A 458 -0.85 20.75 -36.88
C VAL A 458 -0.02 21.33 -38.02
N GLU A 459 -0.43 21.05 -39.26
CA GLU A 459 0.04 21.82 -40.42
C GLU A 459 -0.38 23.27 -40.20
N THR A 460 0.57 24.11 -39.83
CA THR A 460 0.41 25.55 -39.82
C THR A 460 0.15 26.01 -41.25
N ALA A 461 -1.13 26.20 -41.59
CA ALA A 461 -1.53 26.90 -42.80
C ALA A 461 -1.03 28.35 -42.70
N ALA A 462 0.06 28.65 -43.41
CA ALA A 462 0.53 30.01 -43.62
C ALA A 462 -0.56 30.78 -44.40
N GLN A 463 -1.12 31.82 -43.78
CA GLN A 463 -1.98 32.77 -44.49
C GLN A 463 -1.15 33.56 -45.51
N PRO A 464 -1.64 33.77 -46.74
CA PRO A 464 -0.96 34.60 -47.72
C PRO A 464 -1.05 36.06 -47.31
N THR A 465 0.09 36.76 -47.31
CA THR A 465 0.15 38.21 -47.28
C THR A 465 -0.40 38.75 -48.61
N GLU A 466 -1.62 39.28 -48.59
CA GLU A 466 -2.08 40.19 -49.64
C GLU A 466 -1.54 41.59 -49.38
N GLY A 467 -0.75 42.07 -50.34
CA GLY A 467 -0.35 43.47 -50.42
C GLY A 467 -1.35 44.28 -51.25
N GLY A 468 -1.44 45.58 -50.91
CA GLY A 468 -1.75 46.65 -51.85
C GLY A 468 -3.19 47.15 -51.86
N GLN A 469 -3.45 48.30 -51.22
CA GLN A 469 -3.41 49.61 -51.89
C GLN A 469 -3.29 50.74 -50.87
#